data_AF-A0A2G8L379-F1
#
_entry.id   AF-A0A2G8L379-F1
#
_cell.length_a   1.000
_cell.length_b   1.000
_cell.length_c   1.000
_cell.angle_alpha   90.00
_cell.angle_beta   90.00
_cell.angle_gamma   90.00
#
_symmetry.space_group_name_H-M   'P 1'
#
loop_
_entity.id
_entity.type
_entity.pdbx_description
1 polymer ?
#
loop_
_entity_poly.entity_id
_entity_poly.type
_entity_poly.pdbx_seq_one_letter_code
_entity_poly.pdbx_strand_id
1 'polypeptide(L)'
;MIGHLIRRGFSKLPSLSGYSMYVTPILQGRLQKVSANSDWAPSAENMSTYDSNCNGTDEHQRLKKRLVWVDLEMTGLDPNTCQILEMACLITDENLNIVATGPNIVVNQSDEVLKNMNDWCKTHHGESGLTEAVRVSKTNLQQAEIEMLSFVRQHTPPGQCPLAGNTVHMDKVFMKKYMPDFLDHLHYRIVDVSTLKELCRRWYPEEYSNAPRKKPHTEQWMT
;
A
#
# COMPACT_ATOMS: atom_id res chain seq x y z
N MET A 1 1.97 -1.88 11.25
CA MET A 1 0.82 -0.97 11.40
C MET A 1 -0.01 -0.97 10.13
N ILE A 2 0.55 -0.67 8.94
CA ILE A 2 -0.26 -0.62 7.70
C ILE A 2 -0.67 -1.99 7.12
N GLY A 3 0.19 -3.01 7.03
CA GLY A 3 -0.27 -4.37 6.65
C GLY A 3 -1.37 -4.92 7.58
N HIS A 4 -1.25 -4.65 8.89
CA HIS A 4 -2.31 -4.90 9.88
C HIS A 4 -3.56 -4.04 9.65
N LEU A 5 -3.40 -2.82 9.12
CA LEU A 5 -4.53 -1.94 8.80
C LEU A 5 -5.26 -2.39 7.52
N ILE A 6 -4.54 -2.89 6.52
CA ILE A 6 -5.11 -3.42 5.27
C ILE A 6 -5.96 -4.67 5.57
N ARG A 7 -5.46 -5.58 6.42
CA ARG A 7 -6.12 -6.87 6.68
C ARG A 7 -7.25 -6.86 7.71
N ARG A 8 -7.43 -5.76 8.46
CA ARG A 8 -8.42 -5.70 9.56
C ARG A 8 -9.80 -5.12 9.23
N GLY A 9 -10.05 -4.65 8.01
CA GLY A 9 -11.36 -4.08 7.63
C GLY A 9 -12.03 -3.29 8.76
N PHE A 10 -11.49 -2.15 9.17
CA PHE A 10 -11.77 -1.59 10.50
C PHE A 10 -13.25 -1.27 10.75
N SER A 11 -13.87 -2.08 11.60
CA SER A 11 -14.81 -1.58 12.59
C SER A 11 -14.01 -1.04 13.77
N LYS A 12 -14.12 0.28 13.99
CA LYS A 12 -13.58 1.07 15.13
C LYS A 12 -12.09 1.41 15.11
N LEU A 13 -11.77 2.56 14.51
CA LEU A 13 -10.68 3.43 15.00
C LEU A 13 -11.30 4.50 15.93
N PRO A 14 -10.70 4.81 17.09
CA PRO A 14 -11.08 5.99 17.85
C PRO A 14 -10.69 7.25 17.05
N SER A 15 -11.52 8.29 17.15
CA SER A 15 -11.36 9.56 16.44
C SER A 15 -9.94 10.13 16.59
N LEU A 16 -9.26 10.35 15.47
CA LEU A 16 -7.96 11.03 15.39
C LEU A 16 -8.10 12.57 15.57
N SER A 17 -8.83 13.03 16.58
CA SER A 17 -8.93 14.46 16.92
C SER A 17 -7.78 14.97 17.81
N GLY A 18 -6.70 14.18 17.98
CA GLY A 18 -5.60 14.50 18.90
C GLY A 18 -4.19 14.55 18.30
N TYR A 19 -4.01 14.27 17.00
CA TYR A 19 -2.68 14.17 16.38
C TYR A 19 -2.29 15.38 15.51
N SER A 20 -2.71 16.59 15.92
CA SER A 20 -2.51 17.85 15.18
C SER A 20 -1.35 18.72 15.70
N MET A 21 -0.30 18.16 16.32
CA MET A 21 0.74 19.02 16.93
C MET A 21 2.21 18.65 16.72
N TYR A 22 2.56 17.73 15.81
CA TYR A 22 3.98 17.37 15.57
C TYR A 22 4.39 17.29 14.10
N VAL A 23 3.72 18.03 13.20
CA VAL A 23 4.09 18.06 11.77
C VAL A 23 4.30 19.48 11.25
N THR A 24 4.99 20.31 12.02
CA THR A 24 5.47 21.65 11.64
C THR A 24 6.48 22.05 12.71
N PRO A 25 7.83 21.99 12.54
CA PRO A 25 8.62 22.28 11.34
C PRO A 25 9.92 21.42 11.20
N ILE A 26 9.97 20.36 10.38
CA ILE A 26 11.22 19.57 10.18
C ILE A 26 11.68 19.51 8.71
N LEU A 27 10.96 20.16 7.79
CA LEU A 27 11.34 20.22 6.36
C LEU A 27 11.60 21.64 5.82
N GLN A 28 11.65 22.66 6.68
CA GLN A 28 11.86 24.05 6.22
C GLN A 28 13.34 24.48 6.17
N GLY A 29 14.25 23.64 6.64
CA GLY A 29 15.63 24.03 6.94
C GLY A 29 16.69 23.71 5.89
N ARG A 30 16.37 23.42 4.60
CA ARG A 30 17.43 23.36 3.55
C ARG A 30 17.00 23.29 2.07
N LEU A 31 15.83 23.81 1.70
CA LEU A 31 15.43 23.96 0.29
C LEU A 31 15.43 25.40 -0.23
N GLN A 32 16.01 26.35 0.52
CA GLN A 32 16.30 27.69 -0.01
C GLN A 32 17.72 27.74 -0.54
N LYS A 33 17.96 27.21 -1.76
CA LYS A 33 19.07 27.63 -2.66
C LYS A 33 19.10 26.89 -4.00
N VAL A 34 17.98 26.58 -4.63
CA VAL A 34 17.95 26.33 -6.09
C VAL A 34 16.61 26.82 -6.66
N SER A 35 16.68 27.58 -7.76
CA SER A 35 15.60 28.24 -8.53
C SER A 35 15.18 29.63 -8.04
N ALA A 36 16.07 30.61 -8.22
CA ALA A 36 15.66 31.93 -8.67
C ALA A 36 16.10 32.06 -10.14
N ASN A 37 15.17 32.50 -10.99
CA ASN A 37 15.28 32.90 -12.41
C ASN A 37 14.48 32.01 -13.38
N SER A 38 13.22 32.38 -13.60
CA SER A 38 12.72 32.61 -14.96
C SER A 38 11.50 33.53 -14.90
N ASP A 39 11.64 34.69 -15.52
CA ASP A 39 10.64 35.75 -15.64
C ASP A 39 9.54 35.33 -16.63
N TRP A 40 8.35 35.01 -16.12
CA TRP A 40 7.09 35.11 -16.87
C TRP A 40 5.92 35.08 -15.89
N ALA A 41 5.33 36.25 -15.62
CA ALA A 41 4.03 36.37 -14.95
C ALA A 41 3.12 37.27 -15.80
N PRO A 42 1.98 36.79 -16.30
CA PRO A 42 1.03 37.65 -17.00
C PRO A 42 0.20 38.48 -15.99
N SER A 43 -0.09 39.72 -16.38
CA SER A 43 -0.79 40.76 -15.61
C SER A 43 -2.27 40.45 -15.33
N ALA A 44 -2.73 40.91 -14.17
CA ALA A 44 -3.96 40.50 -13.47
C ALA A 44 -5.29 41.10 -13.99
N GLU A 45 -5.45 41.38 -15.29
CA GLU A 45 -6.60 42.18 -15.78
C GLU A 45 -7.65 41.46 -16.65
N ASN A 46 -7.55 40.14 -16.87
CA ASN A 46 -8.60 39.40 -17.61
C ASN A 46 -9.14 38.17 -16.85
N MET A 47 -9.51 38.37 -15.58
CA MET A 47 -9.98 37.30 -14.70
C MET A 47 -11.47 37.42 -14.35
N SER A 48 -12.38 37.50 -15.33
CA SER A 48 -13.82 37.53 -14.99
C SER A 48 -14.82 36.81 -15.89
N THR A 49 -14.46 36.11 -16.98
CA THR A 49 -15.50 35.42 -17.80
C THR A 49 -15.09 34.08 -18.42
N TYR A 50 -14.17 33.33 -17.83
CA TYR A 50 -13.89 31.96 -18.28
C TYR A 50 -13.67 31.03 -17.08
N ASP A 51 -14.71 30.26 -16.77
CA ASP A 51 -14.67 28.80 -16.61
C ASP A 51 -15.57 28.32 -15.47
N SER A 52 -16.83 28.03 -15.81
CA SER A 52 -17.81 27.40 -14.94
C SER A 52 -17.84 25.88 -15.11
N ASN A 53 -16.67 25.23 -15.32
CA ASN A 53 -16.62 23.77 -15.46
C ASN A 53 -15.32 23.11 -14.96
N CYS A 54 -14.79 23.51 -13.80
CA CYS A 54 -13.48 23.07 -13.29
C CYS A 54 -13.49 22.02 -12.16
N ASN A 55 -14.58 21.25 -11.98
CA ASN A 55 -14.58 20.17 -10.97
C ASN A 55 -13.71 18.96 -11.39
N GLY A 56 -13.55 18.71 -12.69
CA GLY A 56 -12.83 17.53 -13.20
C GLY A 56 -11.31 17.59 -13.04
N THR A 57 -10.72 18.79 -12.97
CA THR A 57 -9.26 18.94 -12.86
C THR A 57 -8.77 18.75 -11.43
N ASP A 58 -9.49 19.27 -10.43
CA ASP A 58 -9.13 19.09 -9.02
C ASP A 58 -9.27 17.63 -8.57
N GLU A 59 -10.39 16.97 -8.91
CA GLU A 59 -10.58 15.56 -8.58
C GLU A 59 -9.50 14.69 -9.23
N HIS A 60 -9.20 14.92 -10.50
CA HIS A 60 -8.15 14.18 -11.19
C HIS A 60 -6.76 14.39 -10.57
N GLN A 61 -6.44 15.60 -10.10
CA GLN A 61 -5.19 15.86 -9.39
C GLN A 61 -5.14 15.15 -8.03
N ARG A 62 -6.25 15.11 -7.29
CA ARG A 62 -6.34 14.38 -6.02
C ARG A 62 -6.18 12.88 -6.21
N LEU A 63 -6.78 12.33 -7.28
CA LEU A 63 -6.68 10.91 -7.61
C LEU A 63 -5.24 10.44 -7.84
N LYS A 64 -4.40 11.25 -8.50
CA LYS A 64 -2.98 10.94 -8.79
C LYS A 64 -2.07 10.90 -7.56
N LYS A 65 -2.48 11.56 -6.48
CA LYS A 65 -1.69 11.62 -5.23
C LYS A 65 -1.95 10.45 -4.29
N ARG A 66 -2.88 9.56 -4.65
CA ARG A 66 -3.24 8.40 -3.83
C ARG A 66 -2.11 7.37 -3.79
N LEU A 67 -2.11 6.58 -2.73
CA LEU A 67 -1.20 5.45 -2.53
C LEU A 67 -1.99 4.14 -2.58
N VAL A 68 -1.45 3.14 -3.28
CA VAL A 68 -2.02 1.79 -3.35
C VAL A 68 -1.25 0.91 -2.38
N TRP A 69 -1.83 0.64 -1.22
CA TRP A 69 -1.22 -0.18 -0.19
C TRP A 69 -1.52 -1.65 -0.41
N VAL A 70 -0.49 -2.46 -0.51
CA VAL A 70 -0.61 -3.92 -0.69
C VAL A 70 0.22 -4.64 0.37
N ASP A 71 -0.26 -5.84 0.72
CA ASP A 71 0.43 -6.78 1.59
C ASP A 71 0.17 -8.18 1.04
N LEU A 72 1.24 -8.91 0.72
CA LEU A 72 1.15 -10.30 0.23
C LEU A 72 1.59 -11.27 1.32
N GLU A 73 0.97 -12.45 1.33
CA GLU A 73 1.55 -13.63 1.95
C GLU A 73 1.99 -14.61 0.87
N MET A 74 3.16 -15.21 1.07
CA MET A 74 3.78 -16.12 0.11
C MET A 74 4.28 -17.37 0.80
N THR A 75 4.56 -18.41 0.01
CA THR A 75 5.19 -19.65 0.48
C THR A 75 6.68 -19.50 0.81
N GLY A 76 7.27 -18.33 0.54
CA GLY A 76 8.66 -17.99 0.75
C GLY A 76 9.05 -16.71 0.00
N LEU A 77 10.36 -16.45 -0.16
CA LEU A 77 10.88 -15.20 -0.71
C LEU A 77 11.45 -15.29 -2.14
N ASP A 78 11.52 -16.49 -2.72
CA ASP A 78 12.00 -16.67 -4.09
C ASP A 78 10.82 -16.75 -5.07
N PRO A 79 10.60 -15.74 -5.93
CA PRO A 79 9.48 -15.72 -6.88
C PRO A 79 9.58 -16.84 -7.92
N ASN A 80 10.74 -17.48 -8.11
CA ASN A 80 10.87 -18.57 -9.09
C ASN A 80 10.23 -19.87 -8.61
N THR A 81 10.24 -20.09 -7.30
CA THR A 81 9.81 -21.33 -6.66
C THR A 81 8.61 -21.16 -5.73
N CYS A 82 8.36 -19.94 -5.25
CA CYS A 82 7.30 -19.64 -4.31
C CYS A 82 6.06 -19.05 -4.99
N GLN A 83 4.91 -19.20 -4.33
CA GLN A 83 3.59 -18.78 -4.80
C GLN A 83 2.96 -17.77 -3.84
N ILE A 84 2.01 -16.98 -4.36
CA ILE A 84 1.15 -16.07 -3.58
C ILE A 84 0.03 -16.88 -2.91
N LEU A 85 -0.20 -16.63 -1.62
CA LEU A 85 -1.21 -17.26 -0.77
C LEU A 85 -2.34 -16.32 -0.39
N GLU A 86 -2.02 -15.06 -0.12
CA GLU A 86 -2.98 -14.02 0.28
C GLU A 86 -2.56 -12.70 -0.36
N MET A 87 -3.53 -11.88 -0.73
CA MET A 87 -3.31 -10.49 -1.10
C MET A 87 -4.39 -9.62 -0.47
N ALA A 88 -3.97 -8.53 0.16
CA ALA A 88 -4.87 -7.51 0.68
C ALA A 88 -4.51 -6.14 0.09
N CYS A 89 -5.52 -5.30 -0.16
CA CYS A 89 -5.32 -3.97 -0.77
C CYS A 89 -6.10 -2.87 -0.04
N LEU A 90 -5.54 -1.65 0.02
CA LEU A 90 -6.16 -0.45 0.61
C LEU A 90 -5.69 0.78 -0.16
N ILE A 91 -6.55 1.78 -0.30
CA ILE A 91 -6.20 3.07 -0.92
C ILE A 91 -6.22 4.18 0.12
N THR A 92 -5.18 5.01 0.13
CA THR A 92 -5.16 6.27 0.91
C THR A 92 -4.96 7.48 0.02
N ASP A 93 -5.31 8.65 0.54
CA ASP A 93 -4.85 9.94 0.01
C ASP A 93 -3.38 10.22 0.40
N GLU A 94 -2.86 11.38 0.00
CA GLU A 94 -1.48 11.81 0.30
C GLU A 94 -1.21 12.02 1.80
N ASN A 95 -2.26 12.23 2.59
CA ASN A 95 -2.19 12.47 4.03
C ASN A 95 -2.43 11.17 4.84
N LEU A 96 -2.45 10.02 4.15
CA LEU A 96 -2.66 8.69 4.74
C LEU A 96 -4.08 8.48 5.29
N ASN A 97 -5.06 9.29 4.88
CA ASN A 97 -6.46 9.02 5.19
C ASN A 97 -6.96 7.89 4.28
N ILE A 98 -7.69 6.94 4.85
CA ILE A 98 -8.28 5.83 4.10
C ILE A 98 -9.36 6.38 3.17
N VAL A 99 -9.20 6.09 1.88
CA VAL A 99 -10.18 6.40 0.83
C VAL A 99 -11.07 5.20 0.57
N ALA A 100 -10.49 4.01 0.49
CA ALA A 100 -11.21 2.78 0.21
C ALA A 100 -10.45 1.56 0.76
N THR A 101 -11.19 0.66 1.40
CA THR A 101 -10.68 -0.67 1.79
C THR A 101 -10.98 -1.64 0.66
N GLY A 102 -9.92 -2.26 0.13
CA GLY A 102 -10.01 -3.24 -0.93
C GLY A 102 -10.30 -4.65 -0.40
N PRO A 103 -10.38 -5.62 -1.30
CA PRO A 103 -10.59 -7.00 -0.91
C PRO A 103 -9.37 -7.56 -0.18
N ASN A 104 -9.61 -8.59 0.63
CA ASN A 104 -8.59 -9.47 1.18
C ASN A 104 -8.84 -10.88 0.63
N ILE A 105 -8.01 -11.33 -0.31
CA ILE A 105 -8.25 -12.53 -1.10
C ILE A 105 -7.21 -13.59 -0.74
N VAL A 106 -7.70 -14.74 -0.31
CA VAL A 106 -6.90 -15.95 -0.15
C VAL A 106 -6.91 -16.73 -1.46
N VAL A 107 -5.74 -17.03 -2.01
CA VAL A 107 -5.56 -17.72 -3.29
C VAL A 107 -5.36 -19.20 -3.03
N ASN A 108 -6.15 -20.04 -3.71
CA ASN A 108 -6.01 -21.48 -3.62
C ASN A 108 -4.65 -21.95 -4.15
N GLN A 109 -4.02 -22.88 -3.42
CA GLN A 109 -2.81 -23.57 -3.84
C GLN A 109 -2.96 -25.07 -3.54
N SER A 110 -2.24 -25.91 -4.30
CA SER A 110 -2.24 -27.35 -4.06
C SER A 110 -1.54 -27.72 -2.75
N ASP A 111 -1.90 -28.87 -2.18
CA ASP A 111 -1.22 -29.39 -0.99
C ASP A 111 0.28 -29.61 -1.21
N GLU A 112 0.71 -29.86 -2.46
CA GLU A 112 2.13 -29.98 -2.81
C GLU A 112 2.86 -28.65 -2.61
N VAL A 113 2.29 -27.55 -3.07
CA VAL A 113 2.83 -26.19 -2.86
C VAL A 113 2.92 -25.87 -1.37
N LEU A 114 1.87 -26.17 -0.61
CA LEU A 114 1.82 -25.92 0.83
C LEU A 114 2.85 -26.76 1.60
N LYS A 115 3.05 -28.03 1.22
CA LYS A 115 4.06 -28.92 1.84
C LYS A 115 5.49 -28.46 1.54
N ASN A 116 5.72 -27.78 0.43
CA ASN A 116 7.04 -27.30 0.00
C ASN A 116 7.38 -25.89 0.53
N MET A 117 6.53 -25.29 1.36
CA MET A 117 6.87 -24.09 2.12
C MET A 117 8.11 -24.29 3.00
N ASN A 118 8.88 -23.23 3.22
CA ASN A 118 9.95 -23.24 4.22
C ASN A 118 9.35 -23.40 5.65
N ASP A 119 10.18 -23.80 6.61
CA ASP A 119 9.71 -24.12 7.96
C ASP A 119 9.07 -22.92 8.68
N TRP A 120 9.62 -21.72 8.48
CA TRP A 120 9.06 -20.50 9.06
C TRP A 120 7.64 -20.23 8.53
N CYS A 121 7.42 -20.34 7.21
CA CYS A 121 6.12 -20.18 6.57
C CYS A 121 5.14 -21.26 7.05
N LYS A 122 5.56 -22.53 7.17
CA LYS A 122 4.71 -23.61 7.68
C LYS A 122 4.18 -23.31 9.08
N THR A 123 5.06 -22.89 9.99
CA THR A 123 4.66 -22.52 11.35
C THR A 123 3.78 -21.27 11.33
N HIS A 124 4.23 -20.19 10.69
CA HIS A 124 3.54 -18.90 10.72
C HIS A 124 2.15 -18.94 10.06
N HIS A 125 2.05 -19.59 8.90
CA HIS A 125 0.79 -19.74 8.16
C HIS A 125 -0.11 -20.81 8.78
N GLY A 126 0.46 -21.76 9.53
CA GLY A 126 -0.30 -22.71 10.33
C GLY A 126 -0.95 -22.04 11.53
N GLU A 127 -0.17 -21.28 12.32
CA GLU A 127 -0.64 -20.58 13.53
C GLU A 127 -1.68 -19.50 13.22
N SER A 128 -1.54 -18.81 12.08
CA SER A 128 -2.52 -17.80 11.66
C SER A 128 -3.81 -18.40 11.09
N GLY A 129 -3.81 -19.68 10.70
CA GLY A 129 -4.93 -20.32 10.00
C GLY A 129 -4.92 -20.13 8.48
N LEU A 130 -3.96 -19.37 7.93
CA LEU A 130 -3.86 -19.10 6.50
C LEU A 130 -3.69 -20.38 5.67
N THR A 131 -2.94 -21.37 6.17
CA THR A 131 -2.72 -22.64 5.44
C THR A 131 -4.04 -23.35 5.16
N GLU A 132 -4.95 -23.39 6.12
CA GLU A 132 -6.26 -24.02 5.94
C GLU A 132 -7.17 -23.16 5.05
N ALA A 133 -7.14 -21.83 5.24
CA ALA A 133 -7.88 -20.91 4.37
C ALA A 133 -7.47 -21.05 2.90
N VAL A 134 -6.19 -21.24 2.60
CA VAL A 134 -5.69 -21.50 1.25
C VAL A 134 -6.22 -22.81 0.70
N ARG A 135 -6.22 -23.88 1.51
CA ARG A 135 -6.71 -25.20 1.11
C ARG A 135 -8.19 -25.18 0.71
N VAL A 136 -9.02 -24.45 1.46
CA VAL A 136 -10.48 -24.37 1.21
C VAL A 136 -10.88 -23.24 0.27
N SER A 137 -9.97 -22.31 -0.05
CA SER A 137 -10.24 -21.23 -1.00
C SER A 137 -10.61 -21.80 -2.36
N LYS A 138 -11.54 -21.12 -3.04
CA LYS A 138 -11.96 -21.45 -4.41
C LYS A 138 -11.44 -20.44 -5.43
N THR A 139 -10.76 -19.41 -4.98
CA THR A 139 -10.26 -18.32 -5.82
C THR A 139 -8.89 -18.69 -6.35
N ASN A 140 -8.76 -18.76 -7.67
CA ASN A 140 -7.44 -18.92 -8.29
C ASN A 140 -6.74 -17.56 -8.47
N LEU A 141 -5.45 -17.60 -8.84
CA LEU A 141 -4.61 -16.42 -8.95
C LEU A 141 -5.14 -15.39 -9.96
N GLN A 142 -5.64 -15.84 -11.11
CA GLN A 142 -6.18 -14.97 -12.16
C GLN A 142 -7.44 -14.23 -11.69
N GLN A 143 -8.33 -14.93 -10.98
CA GLN A 143 -9.52 -14.33 -10.39
C GLN A 143 -9.15 -13.27 -9.34
N ALA A 144 -8.16 -13.58 -8.49
CA ALA A 144 -7.65 -12.63 -7.50
C ALA A 144 -7.08 -11.36 -8.16
N GLU A 145 -6.29 -11.51 -9.23
CA GLU A 145 -5.76 -10.38 -10.00
C GLU A 145 -6.87 -9.51 -10.60
N ILE A 146 -7.87 -10.13 -11.25
CA ILE A 146 -8.99 -9.41 -11.86
C ILE A 146 -9.76 -8.61 -10.82
N GLU A 147 -10.04 -9.21 -9.66
CA GLU A 147 -10.78 -8.55 -8.57
C GLU A 147 -10.00 -7.37 -7.99
N MET A 148 -8.71 -7.57 -7.69
CA MET A 148 -7.81 -6.55 -7.18
C MET A 148 -7.64 -5.38 -8.16
N LEU A 149 -7.44 -5.69 -9.44
CA LEU A 149 -7.29 -4.69 -10.49
C LEU A 149 -8.59 -3.90 -10.70
N SER A 150 -9.74 -4.58 -10.64
CA SER A 150 -11.06 -3.95 -10.76
C SER A 150 -11.30 -2.97 -9.60
N PHE A 151 -10.90 -3.32 -8.38
CA PHE A 151 -10.93 -2.42 -7.24
C PHE A 151 -10.03 -1.20 -7.43
N VAL A 152 -8.74 -1.40 -7.78
CA VAL A 152 -7.78 -0.31 -7.90
C VAL A 152 -8.15 0.66 -9.03
N ARG A 153 -8.71 0.18 -10.13
CA ARG A 153 -9.19 1.01 -11.26
C ARG A 153 -10.31 1.98 -10.89
N GLN A 154 -11.14 1.64 -9.92
CA GLN A 154 -12.21 2.52 -9.44
C GLN A 154 -11.66 3.71 -8.63
N HIS A 155 -10.44 3.60 -8.12
CA HIS A 155 -9.89 4.56 -7.17
C HIS A 155 -8.62 5.26 -7.65
N THR A 156 -8.00 4.82 -8.75
CA THR A 156 -6.72 5.37 -9.20
C THR A 156 -6.62 5.44 -10.72
N PRO A 157 -6.05 6.52 -11.28
CA PRO A 157 -5.77 6.61 -12.70
C PRO A 157 -4.57 5.70 -13.06
N PRO A 158 -4.58 5.09 -14.25
CA PRO A 158 -3.55 4.15 -14.66
C PRO A 158 -2.18 4.85 -14.73
N GLY A 159 -1.17 4.17 -14.19
CA GLY A 159 0.24 4.56 -14.25
C GLY A 159 0.64 5.73 -13.34
N GLN A 160 -0.22 6.20 -12.43
CA GLN A 160 0.03 7.41 -11.64
C GLN A 160 0.32 7.14 -10.16
N CYS A 161 -0.40 6.19 -9.56
CA CYS A 161 -0.31 5.95 -8.13
C CYS A 161 0.78 4.90 -7.83
N PRO A 162 1.74 5.17 -6.94
CA PRO A 162 2.78 4.20 -6.59
C PRO A 162 2.22 3.12 -5.66
N LEU A 163 2.84 1.95 -5.75
CA LEU A 163 2.66 0.87 -4.80
C LEU A 163 3.29 1.24 -3.45
N ALA A 164 2.56 1.03 -2.35
CA ALA A 164 2.98 1.36 -1.00
C ALA A 164 2.88 0.14 -0.08
N GLY A 165 3.77 0.06 0.90
CA GLY A 165 3.78 -1.05 1.85
C GLY A 165 5.07 -1.12 2.64
N ASN A 166 5.21 -2.16 3.45
CA ASN A 166 6.40 -2.38 4.25
C ASN A 166 7.23 -3.51 3.65
N THR A 167 8.45 -3.21 3.18
CA THR A 167 9.26 -4.15 2.39
C THR A 167 8.55 -4.50 1.06
N VAL A 168 7.78 -3.55 0.54
CA VAL A 168 6.87 -3.77 -0.60
C VAL A 168 7.59 -4.05 -1.93
N HIS A 169 8.90 -3.81 -1.97
CA HIS A 169 9.72 -4.24 -3.12
C HIS A 169 9.63 -5.76 -3.34
N MET A 170 9.51 -6.56 -2.26
CA MET A 170 9.39 -8.01 -2.38
C MET A 170 8.03 -8.39 -2.97
N ASP A 171 6.96 -7.79 -2.48
CA ASP A 171 5.60 -7.97 -3.01
C ASP A 171 5.55 -7.62 -4.50
N LYS A 172 6.17 -6.50 -4.89
CA LYS A 172 6.29 -6.06 -6.27
C LYS A 172 6.97 -7.09 -7.17
N VAL A 173 8.00 -7.76 -6.68
CA VAL A 173 8.71 -8.79 -7.45
C VAL A 173 7.81 -10.01 -7.71
N PHE A 174 6.99 -10.41 -6.75
CA PHE A 174 5.97 -11.45 -6.97
C PHE A 174 4.89 -10.97 -7.95
N MET A 175 4.33 -9.78 -7.76
CA MET A 175 3.30 -9.24 -8.67
C MET A 175 3.81 -9.11 -10.10
N LYS A 176 5.06 -8.71 -10.31
CA LYS A 176 5.64 -8.65 -11.65
C LYS A 176 5.58 -9.98 -12.41
N LYS A 177 5.65 -11.11 -11.69
CA LYS A 177 5.58 -12.45 -12.28
C LYS A 177 4.15 -13.00 -12.32
N TYR A 178 3.39 -12.78 -11.25
CA TYR A 178 2.14 -13.49 -10.98
C TYR A 178 0.89 -12.64 -11.20
N MET A 179 1.01 -11.32 -11.18
CA MET A 179 -0.08 -10.36 -11.37
C MET A 179 0.38 -9.13 -12.18
N PRO A 180 0.84 -9.33 -13.44
CA PRO A 180 1.40 -8.24 -14.24
C PRO A 180 0.37 -7.16 -14.61
N ASP A 181 -0.88 -7.51 -14.87
CA ASP A 181 -1.91 -6.53 -15.26
C ASP A 181 -2.27 -5.62 -14.08
N PHE A 182 -2.27 -6.17 -12.85
CA PHE A 182 -2.39 -5.36 -11.64
C PHE A 182 -1.23 -4.36 -11.51
N LEU A 183 0.00 -4.84 -11.67
CA LEU A 183 1.19 -4.01 -11.50
C LEU A 183 1.32 -2.94 -12.59
N ASP A 184 0.93 -3.24 -13.83
CA ASP A 184 0.98 -2.32 -14.97
C ASP A 184 0.01 -1.13 -14.82
N HIS A 185 -1.05 -1.28 -14.01
CA HIS A 185 -1.92 -0.17 -13.65
C HIS A 185 -1.25 0.82 -12.68
N LEU A 186 -0.20 0.40 -11.97
CA LEU A 186 0.49 1.22 -10.97
C LEU A 186 1.67 1.99 -11.56
N HIS A 187 2.08 3.06 -10.88
CA HIS A 187 3.31 3.76 -11.23
C HIS A 187 4.55 2.91 -10.93
N TYR A 188 5.63 3.09 -11.69
CA TYR A 188 6.85 2.28 -11.56
C TYR A 188 7.59 2.45 -10.22
N ARG A 189 7.35 3.55 -9.49
CA ARG A 189 7.94 3.81 -8.17
C ARG A 189 7.18 3.07 -7.06
N ILE A 190 7.86 2.89 -5.94
CA ILE A 190 7.25 2.37 -4.71
C ILE A 190 7.46 3.37 -3.56
N VAL A 191 6.56 3.33 -2.59
CA VAL A 191 6.71 3.94 -1.27
C VAL A 191 6.97 2.81 -0.27
N ASP A 192 8.25 2.52 -0.02
CA ASP A 192 8.64 1.45 0.90
C ASP A 192 8.90 1.99 2.31
N VAL A 193 7.97 1.67 3.23
CA VAL A 193 8.05 2.09 4.63
C VAL A 193 9.28 1.53 5.33
N SER A 194 9.82 0.38 4.87
CA SER A 194 11.05 -0.19 5.44
C SER A 194 12.26 0.71 5.20
N THR A 195 12.31 1.43 4.08
CA THR A 195 13.35 2.44 3.82
C THR A 195 13.32 3.52 4.91
N LEU A 196 12.14 4.07 5.21
CA LEU A 196 12.00 5.09 6.26
C LEU A 196 12.37 4.54 7.65
N LYS A 197 11.97 3.30 7.96
CA LYS A 197 12.35 2.65 9.23
C LYS A 197 13.86 2.51 9.38
N GLU A 198 14.55 2.08 8.33
CA GLU A 198 16.00 1.90 8.37
C GLU A 198 16.77 3.22 8.47
N LEU A 199 16.27 4.29 7.84
CA LEU A 199 16.82 5.64 8.00
C LEU A 199 16.57 6.18 9.41
N CYS A 200 15.32 6.08 9.89
CA CYS A 200 14.94 6.52 11.24
C CYS A 200 15.78 5.79 12.31
N ARG A 201 15.94 4.47 12.20
CA ARG A 201 16.76 3.68 13.12
C ARG A 201 18.22 4.15 13.24
N ARG A 202 18.79 4.73 12.17
CA ARG A 202 20.18 5.20 12.13
C ARG A 202 20.34 6.68 12.45
N TRP A 203 19.40 7.51 12.02
CA TRP A 203 19.50 8.96 12.10
C TRP A 203 18.69 9.55 13.27
N TYR A 204 17.65 8.85 13.72
CA TYR A 204 16.66 9.26 14.72
C TYR A 204 16.33 8.09 15.68
N PRO A 205 17.31 7.55 16.42
CA PRO A 205 17.14 6.32 17.20
C PRO A 205 16.14 6.45 18.36
N GLU A 206 15.99 7.64 18.94
CA GLU A 206 15.02 7.89 20.02
C GLU A 206 13.58 7.81 19.49
N GLU A 207 13.30 8.49 18.39
CA GLU A 207 12.00 8.45 17.72
C GLU A 207 11.68 7.04 17.21
N TYR A 208 12.67 6.32 16.69
CA TYR A 208 12.51 4.93 16.29
C TYR A 208 12.09 4.04 17.47
N SER A 209 12.69 4.24 18.65
CA SER A 209 12.36 3.46 19.86
C SER A 209 10.94 3.73 20.39
N ASN A 210 10.41 4.93 20.15
CA ASN A 210 9.06 5.34 20.50
C ASN A 210 7.99 4.86 19.51
N ALA A 211 8.39 4.26 18.38
CA ALA A 211 7.44 3.76 17.39
C ALA A 211 6.59 2.62 17.97
N PRO A 212 5.27 2.57 17.67
CA PRO A 212 4.41 1.52 18.21
C PRO A 212 4.82 0.13 17.72
N ARG A 213 4.81 -0.85 18.63
CA ARG A 213 5.15 -2.24 18.31
C ARG A 213 4.09 -2.87 17.40
N LYS A 214 4.53 -3.73 16.48
CA LYS A 214 3.62 -4.57 15.68
C LYS A 214 2.89 -5.52 16.63
N LYS A 215 1.55 -5.52 16.60
CA LYS A 215 0.76 -6.56 17.28
C LYS A 215 0.88 -7.89 16.51
N PRO A 216 0.94 -9.04 17.19
CA PRO A 216 1.00 -10.35 16.54
C PRO A 216 -0.24 -10.63 15.69
N HIS A 217 -0.06 -11.50 14.69
CA HIS A 217 -1.00 -11.74 13.58
C HIS A 217 -2.14 -12.74 13.93
N THR A 218 -2.18 -13.24 15.16
CA THR A 218 -2.97 -14.41 15.61
C THR A 218 -4.49 -14.22 15.67
N GLU A 219 -5.04 -13.08 15.25
CA GLU A 219 -6.47 -12.75 15.43
C GLU A 219 -7.26 -12.56 14.13
N GLN A 220 -6.70 -12.86 12.95
CA GLN A 220 -7.34 -12.49 11.67
C GLN A 220 -8.29 -13.52 11.08
N TRP A 221 -8.21 -14.80 11.47
CA TRP A 221 -8.99 -15.89 10.87
C TRP A 221 -9.80 -16.73 11.89
N MET A 222 -9.82 -16.34 13.17
CA MET A 222 -10.52 -17.05 14.25
C MET A 222 -11.91 -16.47 14.60
N THR A 223 -12.47 -15.59 13.78
CA THR A 223 -13.80 -14.99 13.95
C THR A 223 -14.58 -15.06 12.66
#